data_AF-A0A6P6XYS3-F1
#
_entry.id   AF-A0A6P6XYS3-F1
#
_cell.length_a   1.000
_cell.length_b   1.000
_cell.length_c   1.000
_cell.angle_alpha   90.00
_cell.angle_beta   90.00
_cell.angle_gamma   90.00
#
_symmetry.space_group_name_H-M   'P 1'
#
loop_
_entity.id
_entity.type
_entity.pdbx_description
1 polymer ?
#
loop_
_entity_poly.entity_id
_entity_poly.type
_entity_poly.pdbx_seq_one_letter_code
_entity_poly.pdbx_strand_id
1 'polypeptide(L)'
;MLNSVNRKVFLLYPNLIGYARAALLLLSVFAFHVGLLRFAVGSYAVSQLLDAVDGEVARRLGQCSEFGAALDMIIDRVSTIALYFAIAAKSARAGLLIFLLLLGDVGGHWLFMYTELKLGESHHKNSAHLPPGLKHPTSEAMHQKLMIGGNP
;
A
#
# COMPACT_ATOMS: atom_id res chain seq x y z
N MET A 1 30.38 -3.03 6.55
CA MET A 1 29.39 -2.76 7.62
C MET A 1 27.94 -2.54 7.12
N LEU A 2 27.60 -2.84 5.85
CA LEU A 2 26.23 -2.69 5.31
C LEU A 2 25.22 -3.79 5.73
N ASN A 3 25.62 -4.71 6.61
CA ASN A 3 24.89 -5.97 6.84
C ASN A 3 24.15 -6.07 8.17
N SER A 4 24.27 -5.06 9.07
CA SER A 4 23.55 -5.02 10.35
C SER A 4 22.35 -4.07 10.31
N VAL A 5 22.46 -2.94 9.61
CA VAL A 5 21.35 -1.98 9.44
C VAL A 5 20.25 -2.56 8.55
N ASN A 6 20.59 -3.14 7.40
CA ASN A 6 19.62 -3.78 6.51
C ASN A 6 18.89 -4.98 7.15
N ARG A 7 19.58 -5.79 7.97
CA ARG A 7 18.98 -6.97 8.61
C ARG A 7 17.90 -6.61 9.63
N LYS A 8 18.06 -5.46 10.29
CA LYS A 8 17.05 -4.94 11.25
C LYS A 8 15.79 -4.49 10.55
N VAL A 9 15.88 -3.96 9.32
CA VAL A 9 14.71 -3.52 8.54
C VAL A 9 13.77 -4.69 8.26
N PHE A 10 14.29 -5.87 7.91
CA PHE A 10 13.45 -7.07 7.70
C PHE A 10 12.78 -7.59 8.99
N LEU A 11 13.30 -7.24 10.16
CA LEU A 11 12.80 -7.71 11.47
C LEU A 11 12.02 -6.63 12.23
N LEU A 12 11.63 -5.54 11.57
CA LEU A 12 10.73 -4.55 12.16
C LEU A 12 9.37 -5.18 12.46
N TYR A 13 8.77 -4.80 13.58
CA TYR A 13 7.43 -5.28 13.98
C TYR A 13 6.38 -5.13 12.86
N PRO A 14 6.25 -3.97 12.17
CA PRO A 14 5.30 -3.84 11.05
C PRO A 14 5.61 -4.80 9.89
N ASN A 15 6.89 -5.02 9.56
CA ASN A 15 7.28 -5.93 8.46
C ASN A 15 6.99 -7.39 8.82
N LEU A 16 7.11 -7.76 10.09
CA LEU A 16 6.72 -9.09 10.57
C LEU A 16 5.20 -9.32 10.46
N ILE A 17 4.40 -8.28 10.73
CA ILE A 17 2.95 -8.31 10.50
C ILE A 17 2.66 -8.47 9.00
N GLY A 18 3.39 -7.73 8.14
CA GLY A 18 3.31 -7.90 6.68
C GLY A 18 3.60 -9.33 6.21
N TYR A 19 4.60 -10.01 6.80
CA TYR A 19 4.86 -11.42 6.49
C TYR A 19 3.74 -12.36 6.97
N ALA A 20 3.17 -12.10 8.15
CA ALA A 20 2.01 -12.84 8.63
C ALA A 20 0.81 -12.65 7.70
N ARG A 21 0.61 -11.44 7.17
CA ARG A 21 -0.42 -11.12 6.19
C ARG A 21 -0.24 -11.91 4.89
N ALA A 22 0.97 -11.94 4.35
CA ALA A 22 1.29 -12.74 3.17
C ALA A 22 1.01 -14.24 3.41
N ALA A 23 1.39 -14.78 4.58
CA ALA A 23 1.13 -16.17 4.92
C ALA A 23 -0.37 -16.48 5.05
N LEU A 24 -1.15 -15.59 5.67
CA LEU A 24 -2.62 -15.72 5.77
C LEU A 24 -3.29 -15.66 4.40
N LEU A 25 -2.81 -14.80 3.51
CA LEU A 25 -3.32 -14.71 2.15
C LEU A 25 -3.05 -16.01 1.36
N LEU A 26 -1.84 -16.57 1.46
CA LEU A 26 -1.51 -17.86 0.85
C LEU A 26 -2.39 -18.98 1.42
N LEU A 27 -2.59 -18.98 2.75
CA LEU A 27 -3.46 -19.93 3.41
C LEU A 27 -4.92 -19.81 2.93
N SER A 28 -5.39 -18.58 2.71
CA SER A 28 -6.72 -18.32 2.15
C SER A 28 -6.87 -18.91 0.75
N VAL A 29 -5.90 -18.68 -0.13
CA VAL A 29 -5.92 -19.21 -1.50
C VAL A 29 -5.89 -20.74 -1.49
N PHE A 30 -5.04 -21.32 -0.63
CA PHE A 30 -4.99 -22.77 -0.46
C PHE A 30 -6.32 -23.33 0.05
N ALA A 31 -6.90 -22.71 1.09
CA ALA A 31 -8.19 -23.08 1.64
C ALA A 31 -9.33 -22.99 0.61
N PHE A 32 -9.30 -21.98 -0.25
CA PHE A 32 -10.24 -21.84 -1.36
C PHE A 32 -10.10 -22.99 -2.34
N HIS A 33 -8.87 -23.36 -2.71
CA HIS A 33 -8.59 -24.47 -3.62
C HIS A 33 -9.08 -25.83 -3.10
N VAL A 34 -8.91 -26.10 -1.81
CA VAL A 34 -9.39 -27.35 -1.17
C VAL A 34 -10.89 -27.35 -0.84
N GLY A 35 -11.62 -26.27 -1.15
CA GLY A 35 -13.07 -26.17 -0.96
C GLY A 35 -13.52 -25.71 0.44
N LEU A 36 -12.60 -25.32 1.32
CA LEU A 36 -12.89 -24.82 2.67
C LEU A 36 -13.24 -23.32 2.63
N LEU A 37 -14.35 -22.98 1.96
CA LEU A 37 -14.69 -21.59 1.64
C LEU A 37 -14.81 -20.66 2.85
N ARG A 38 -15.37 -21.15 3.97
CA ARG A 38 -15.52 -20.36 5.21
C ARG A 38 -14.15 -19.97 5.80
N PHE A 39 -13.22 -20.92 5.78
CA PHE A 39 -11.87 -20.69 6.27
C PHE A 39 -11.09 -19.77 5.35
N ALA A 40 -11.22 -19.95 4.03
CA ALA A 40 -10.64 -19.05 3.03
C ALA A 40 -11.08 -17.59 3.27
N VAL A 41 -12.39 -17.34 3.30
CA VAL A 41 -12.93 -15.99 3.54
C VAL A 41 -12.50 -15.43 4.89
N GLY A 42 -12.49 -16.25 5.95
CA GLY A 42 -12.03 -15.83 7.27
C GLY A 42 -10.56 -15.41 7.28
N SER A 43 -9.67 -16.25 6.74
CA SER A 43 -8.23 -15.96 6.65
C SER A 43 -7.92 -14.76 5.74
N TYR A 44 -8.65 -14.58 4.64
CA TYR A 44 -8.56 -13.39 3.79
C TYR A 44 -8.99 -12.12 4.54
N ALA A 45 -10.12 -12.16 5.25
CA ALA A 45 -10.60 -11.02 6.01
C ALA A 45 -9.60 -10.63 7.11
N VAL A 46 -9.05 -11.61 7.84
CA VAL A 46 -8.02 -11.34 8.85
C VAL A 46 -6.76 -10.75 8.22
N SER A 47 -6.34 -11.25 7.05
CA SER A 47 -5.23 -10.65 6.29
C SER A 47 -5.50 -9.17 6.00
N GLN A 48 -6.66 -8.82 5.46
CA GLN A 48 -6.98 -7.41 5.15
C GLN A 48 -7.16 -6.52 6.38
N LEU A 49 -7.55 -7.08 7.53
CA LEU A 49 -7.60 -6.31 8.78
C LEU A 49 -6.20 -6.03 9.33
N LEU A 50 -5.25 -6.95 9.15
CA LEU A 50 -3.87 -6.79 9.62
C LEU A 50 -3.11 -5.70 8.85
N ASP A 51 -3.49 -5.41 7.60
CA ASP A 51 -2.96 -4.30 6.81
C ASP A 51 -3.14 -2.94 7.54
N ALA A 52 -4.37 -2.63 7.95
CA ALA A 52 -4.60 -1.41 8.72
C ALA A 52 -3.83 -1.36 10.04
N VAL A 53 -3.59 -2.52 10.65
CA VAL A 53 -2.84 -2.64 11.92
C VAL A 53 -1.35 -2.44 11.70
N ASP A 54 -0.75 -2.99 10.64
CA ASP A 54 0.69 -2.88 10.40
C ASP A 54 1.10 -1.42 10.12
N GLY A 55 0.30 -0.67 9.35
CA GLY A 55 0.52 0.75 9.09
C GLY A 55 0.36 1.59 10.34
N GLU A 56 -0.61 1.28 11.20
CA GLU A 56 -0.79 1.98 12.47
C GLU A 56 0.35 1.70 13.45
N VAL A 57 0.82 0.45 13.52
CA VAL A 57 1.98 0.07 14.33
C VAL A 57 3.24 0.74 13.82
N ALA A 58 3.46 0.80 12.50
CA ALA A 58 4.59 1.50 11.90
C ALA A 58 4.62 2.99 12.29
N ARG A 59 3.47 3.67 12.21
CA ARG A 59 3.34 5.09 12.60
C ARG A 59 3.59 5.31 14.09
N ARG A 60 3.00 4.49 14.96
CA ARG A 60 3.13 4.64 16.42
C ARG A 60 4.54 4.36 16.93
N LEU A 61 5.25 3.40 16.31
CA LEU A 61 6.60 3.03 16.70
C LEU A 61 7.69 3.80 15.95
N GLY A 62 7.32 4.66 14.99
CA GLY A 62 8.28 5.36 14.13
C GLY A 62 9.13 4.39 13.29
N GLN A 63 8.57 3.23 12.93
CA GLN A 63 9.26 2.14 12.22
C GLN A 63 8.83 2.05 10.74
N CYS A 64 8.44 3.17 10.14
CA CYS A 64 8.16 3.23 8.70
C CYS A 64 9.43 2.96 7.89
N SER A 65 9.33 2.12 6.85
CA SER A 65 10.47 1.79 5.97
C SER A 65 10.01 1.66 4.53
N GLU A 66 10.88 2.04 3.58
CA GLU A 66 10.63 1.89 2.14
C GLU A 66 10.34 0.43 1.76
N PHE A 67 11.06 -0.50 2.37
CA PHE A 67 10.81 -1.93 2.16
C PHE A 67 9.42 -2.35 2.66
N GLY A 68 9.00 -1.87 3.84
CA GLY A 68 7.69 -2.16 4.38
C GLY A 68 6.57 -1.61 3.49
N ALA A 69 6.71 -0.38 3.00
CA ALA A 69 5.77 0.22 2.06
C ALA A 69 5.69 -0.56 0.73
N ALA A 70 6.84 -1.00 0.20
CA ALA A 70 6.86 -1.82 -1.00
C ALA A 70 6.22 -3.21 -0.78
N LEU A 71 6.51 -3.84 0.37
CA LEU A 71 5.94 -5.13 0.76
C LEU A 71 4.40 -5.03 0.85
N ASP A 72 3.92 -3.99 1.51
CA ASP A 72 2.50 -3.68 1.67
C ASP A 72 1.78 -3.55 0.32
N MET A 73 2.31 -2.69 -0.55
CA MET A 73 1.83 -2.52 -1.93
C MET A 73 1.74 -3.85 -2.70
N ILE A 74 2.77 -4.69 -2.60
CA ILE A 74 2.81 -5.99 -3.29
C ILE A 74 1.72 -6.91 -2.75
N ILE A 75 1.59 -7.03 -1.42
CA ILE A 75 0.60 -7.94 -0.82
C ILE A 75 -0.82 -7.50 -1.18
N ASP A 76 -1.11 -6.20 -1.23
CA ASP A 76 -2.41 -5.68 -1.66
C ASP A 76 -2.74 -6.05 -3.10
N ARG A 77 -1.76 -6.03 -4.00
CA ARG A 77 -1.97 -6.47 -5.38
C ARG A 77 -2.20 -7.97 -5.43
N VAL A 78 -1.43 -8.76 -4.70
CA VAL A 78 -1.63 -10.22 -4.63
C VAL A 78 -3.00 -10.55 -4.04
N SER A 79 -3.47 -9.82 -3.04
CA SER A 79 -4.79 -10.05 -2.41
C SER A 79 -5.94 -9.69 -3.36
N THR A 80 -5.76 -8.63 -4.16
CA THR A 80 -6.68 -8.23 -5.22
C THR A 80 -6.75 -9.27 -6.34
N ILE A 81 -5.60 -9.76 -6.82
CA ILE A 81 -5.52 -10.83 -7.82
C ILE A 81 -6.19 -12.11 -7.31
N ALA A 82 -5.94 -12.49 -6.06
CA ALA A 82 -6.54 -13.67 -5.42
C ALA A 82 -8.07 -13.56 -5.38
N LEU A 83 -8.61 -12.37 -5.07
CA LEU A 83 -10.05 -12.11 -5.07
C LEU A 83 -10.65 -12.23 -6.47
N TYR A 84 -10.03 -11.61 -7.49
CA TYR A 84 -10.46 -11.74 -8.88
C TYR A 84 -10.46 -13.20 -9.35
N PHE A 85 -9.43 -13.97 -8.99
CA PHE A 85 -9.35 -15.39 -9.29
C PHE A 85 -10.49 -16.19 -8.64
N ALA A 86 -10.78 -15.93 -7.35
CA ALA A 86 -11.87 -16.59 -6.64
C ALA A 86 -13.25 -16.30 -7.26
N ILE A 87 -13.46 -15.07 -7.75
CA ILE A 87 -14.70 -14.68 -8.45
C ILE A 87 -14.77 -15.36 -9.83
N ALA A 88 -13.67 -15.36 -10.59
CA ALA A 88 -13.60 -15.99 -11.91
C ALA A 88 -13.88 -17.50 -11.84
N ALA A 89 -13.37 -18.17 -10.80
CA ALA A 89 -13.62 -19.59 -10.56
C ALA A 89 -15.11 -19.93 -10.37
N LYS A 90 -15.93 -18.97 -9.93
CA LYS A 90 -17.39 -19.15 -9.79
C LYS A 90 -18.18 -18.82 -11.05
N SER A 91 -17.63 -18.05 -11.97
CA SER A 91 -18.33 -17.64 -13.19
C SER A 91 -17.37 -17.56 -14.38
N ALA A 92 -17.23 -18.69 -15.10
CA ALA A 92 -16.40 -18.77 -16.29
C ALA A 92 -16.84 -17.79 -17.41
N ARG A 93 -18.14 -17.46 -17.48
CA ARG A 93 -18.70 -16.49 -18.44
C ARG A 93 -18.21 -15.06 -18.20
N ALA A 94 -17.83 -14.73 -16.97
CA ALA A 94 -17.28 -13.42 -16.61
C ALA A 94 -15.75 -13.36 -16.74
N GLY A 95 -15.08 -14.45 -17.18
CA GLY A 95 -13.62 -14.55 -17.21
C GLY A 95 -12.94 -13.43 -17.99
N LEU A 96 -13.45 -13.08 -19.18
CA LEU A 96 -12.88 -11.98 -19.98
C LEU A 96 -13.02 -10.63 -19.27
N LEU A 97 -14.19 -10.33 -18.68
CA LEU A 97 -14.42 -9.08 -17.95
C LEU A 97 -13.49 -8.98 -16.75
N ILE A 98 -13.37 -10.06 -15.97
CA ILE A 98 -12.48 -10.12 -14.81
C ILE A 98 -11.02 -9.95 -15.23
N PHE A 99 -10.60 -10.56 -16.33
CA PHE A 99 -9.26 -10.40 -16.87
C PHE A 99 -8.97 -8.95 -17.29
N LEU A 100 -9.92 -8.29 -17.96
CA LEU A 100 -9.78 -6.87 -18.33
C LEU A 100 -9.72 -5.95 -17.10
N LEU A 101 -10.54 -6.22 -16.08
CA LEU A 101 -10.50 -5.50 -14.81
C LEU A 101 -9.14 -5.68 -14.11
N LEU A 102 -8.61 -6.91 -14.10
CA LEU A 102 -7.29 -7.20 -13.55
C LEU A 102 -6.18 -6.46 -14.28
N LEU A 103 -6.23 -6.45 -15.62
CA LEU A 103 -5.25 -5.74 -16.45
C LEU A 103 -5.29 -4.23 -16.17
N GLY A 104 -6.50 -3.67 -16.05
CA GLY A 104 -6.71 -2.26 -15.72
C GLY A 104 -6.26 -1.90 -14.31
N ASP A 105 -6.55 -2.74 -13.31
CA ASP A 105 -6.13 -2.54 -11.92
C ASP A 105 -4.60 -2.52 -11.80
N VAL A 106 -3.94 -3.56 -12.32
CA VAL A 106 -2.47 -3.66 -12.27
C VAL A 106 -1.85 -2.54 -13.11
N GLY A 107 -2.23 -2.41 -14.38
CA GLY A 107 -1.66 -1.42 -15.28
C GLY A 107 -1.87 0.02 -14.81
N GLY A 108 -3.07 0.34 -14.33
CA GLY A 108 -3.42 1.64 -13.77
C GLY A 108 -2.61 1.98 -12.52
N HIS A 109 -2.39 1.01 -11.64
CA HIS A 109 -1.58 1.20 -10.44
C HIS A 109 -0.10 1.52 -10.78
N TRP A 110 0.52 0.75 -11.69
CA TRP A 110 1.91 1.02 -12.11
C TRP A 110 2.04 2.35 -12.84
N LEU A 111 1.06 2.70 -13.68
CA LEU A 111 1.03 3.99 -14.35
C LEU A 111 0.95 5.14 -13.34
N PHE A 112 0.03 5.04 -12.37
CA PHE A 112 -0.13 6.04 -11.31
C PHE A 112 1.15 6.20 -10.49
N MET A 113 1.76 5.09 -10.06
CA MET A 113 3.02 5.13 -9.33
C MET A 113 4.14 5.77 -10.16
N TYR A 114 4.24 5.43 -11.46
CA TYR A 114 5.22 6.05 -12.35
C TYR A 114 5.01 7.57 -12.49
N THR A 115 3.75 8.01 -12.60
CA THR A 115 3.43 9.44 -12.68
C THR A 115 3.77 10.17 -11.38
N GLU A 116 3.45 9.60 -10.22
CA GLU A 116 3.76 10.19 -8.91
C GLU A 116 5.28 10.33 -8.70
N LEU A 117 6.04 9.30 -9.06
CA LEU A 117 7.51 9.35 -9.02
C LEU A 117 8.06 10.47 -9.90
N LYS A 118 7.56 10.61 -11.14
CA LYS A 118 8.00 11.65 -12.08
C LYS A 118 7.59 13.06 -11.64
N LEU A 119 6.41 13.20 -11.05
CA LEU A 119 5.92 14.47 -10.54
C LEU A 119 6.71 14.91 -9.29
N GLY A 120 7.05 13.97 -8.40
CA GLY A 120 7.92 14.21 -7.25
C GLY A 120 9.33 14.66 -7.62
N GLU A 121 9.95 14.06 -8.66
CA GLU A 121 11.26 14.49 -9.18
C GLU A 121 11.22 15.94 -9.72
N SER A 122 10.10 16.35 -10.31
CA SER A 122 9.91 17.68 -10.88
C SER A 122 9.79 18.77 -9.79
N HIS A 123 9.19 18.43 -8.64
CA HIS A 123 9.08 19.34 -7.50
C HIS A 123 10.42 19.62 -6.79
N HIS A 124 11.32 18.63 -6.70
CA HIS A 124 12.65 18.85 -6.13
C HIS A 124 13.57 19.68 -7.05
N LYS A 125 13.41 19.60 -8.37
CA LYS A 125 14.19 20.41 -9.33
C LYS A 125 13.70 21.86 -9.43
N ASN A 126 12.39 22.12 -9.30
CA ASN A 126 11.86 23.49 -9.29
C ASN A 126 12.15 24.27 -7.99
N SER A 127 12.46 23.56 -6.89
CA SER A 127 12.83 24.21 -5.63
C SER A 127 14.25 24.77 -5.63
N ALA A 128 15.13 24.28 -6.51
CA ALA A 128 16.54 24.68 -6.58
C ALA A 128 16.80 25.92 -7.45
N HIS A 129 15.77 26.50 -8.09
CA HIS A 129 15.91 27.66 -8.98
C HIS A 129 14.98 28.83 -8.61
N LEU A 130 14.46 28.88 -7.38
CA LEU A 130 13.70 30.04 -6.92
C LEU A 130 14.67 31.20 -6.65
N PRO A 131 14.52 32.36 -7.33
CA PRO A 131 15.26 33.56 -6.96
C PRO A 131 14.93 33.91 -5.49
N PRO A 132 15.88 34.50 -4.74
CA PRO A 132 15.70 34.82 -3.32
C PRO A 132 14.55 35.82 -3.18
N GLY A 133 13.35 35.34 -2.88
CA GLY A 133 12.15 36.19 -2.76
C GLY A 133 10.80 35.49 -2.81
N LEU A 134 10.69 34.28 -3.39
CA LEU A 134 9.42 33.53 -3.40
C LEU A 134 9.50 32.26 -2.55
N LYS A 135 9.29 32.41 -1.24
CA LYS A 135 8.87 31.28 -0.41
C LYS A 135 7.37 31.08 -0.65
N HIS A 136 6.99 29.99 -1.32
CA HIS A 136 5.61 29.54 -1.27
C HIS A 136 5.22 29.29 0.19
N PRO A 137 4.01 29.69 0.62
CA PRO A 137 3.56 29.44 1.97
C PRO A 137 3.51 27.91 2.17
N THR A 138 4.38 27.42 3.05
CA THR A 138 4.38 26.04 3.53
C THR A 138 2.99 25.69 4.05
N SER A 139 2.55 24.44 3.85
CA SER A 139 1.21 23.97 4.26
C SER A 139 0.91 24.18 5.75
N GLU A 140 1.94 24.35 6.59
CA GLU A 140 1.80 24.75 8.00
C GLU A 140 1.16 26.13 8.17
N ALA A 141 1.45 27.09 7.29
CA ALA A 141 0.86 28.44 7.34
C ALA A 141 -0.62 28.46 6.92
N MET A 142 -1.06 27.51 6.08
CA MET A 142 -2.48 27.33 5.75
C MET A 142 -3.27 26.69 6.90
N HIS A 143 -2.67 25.71 7.59
CA HIS A 143 -3.29 25.12 8.79
C HIS A 143 -3.44 26.14 9.92
N GLN A 144 -2.48 27.05 10.09
CA GLN A 144 -2.56 28.08 11.13
C GLN A 144 -3.57 29.21 10.80
N LYS A 145 -3.80 29.51 9.52
CA LYS A 145 -4.85 30.48 9.08
C LYS A 145 -6.27 29.95 9.19
N LEU A 146 -6.49 28.63 9.08
CA LEU A 146 -7.80 28.01 9.31
C LEU A 146 -8.17 27.91 10.80
N MET A 147 -7.19 27.91 11.70
CA MET A 147 -7.40 27.83 13.15
C MET A 147 -7.60 29.19 13.82
N ILE A 148 -7.27 30.30 13.15
CA ILE A 148 -7.39 31.67 13.68
C ILE A 148 -8.42 32.48 12.85
N GLY A 149 -9.50 31.82 12.43
CA GLY A 149 -10.67 32.46 11.85
C GLY A 149 -11.58 33.05 12.91
N GLY A 150 -11.13 34.14 13.56
CA GLY A 150 -11.92 34.96 14.47
C GLY A 150 -11.65 36.44 14.21
N ASN A 151 -12.63 37.09 13.57
CA ASN A 151 -12.66 38.52 13.18
C ASN A 151 -12.48 39.46 14.41
N PRO A 152 -12.10 40.75 14.24
CA PRO A 152 -12.81 41.74 13.41
C PRO A 152 -12.08 42.24 12.15
#